data_AF-A0A085LQH3-F1
#
_entry.id   AF-A0A085LQH3-F1
#
_cell.length_a   1.000
_cell.length_b   1.000
_cell.length_c   1.000
_cell.angle_alpha   90.00
_cell.angle_beta   90.00
_cell.angle_gamma   90.00
#
_symmetry.space_group_name_H-M   'P 1'
#
loop_
_entity.id
_entity.type
_entity.pdbx_description
1 polymer ?
#
loop_
_entity_poly.entity_id
_entity_poly.type
_entity_poly.pdbx_seq_one_letter_code
_entity_poly.pdbx_strand_id
1 'polypeptide(L)'
;MIDAALLPYFQVRTESSVHDGCVLRSPQRIMVPEALRHALVSVPHESHQGTVRTKARLRELFWWPKMDLLVEQYIKSCQVCRVLDKTAAAQQAPLQPVHYPNAAWEKIGIDIVGPFS
;
A
#
# COMPACT_ATOMS: atom_id res chain seq x y z
N MET A 1 21.26 -23.98 -20.63
CA MET A 1 21.35 -22.96 -19.55
C MET A 1 19.98 -22.31 -19.46
N ILE A 2 19.39 -22.19 -18.27
CA ILE A 2 18.06 -21.57 -18.11
C ILE A 2 18.26 -20.05 -18.05
N ASP A 3 17.39 -19.28 -18.73
CA ASP A 3 17.38 -17.82 -18.65
C ASP A 3 17.23 -17.36 -17.20
N ALA A 4 18.08 -16.41 -16.76
CA ALA A 4 18.04 -15.85 -15.42
C ALA A 4 16.66 -15.25 -15.06
N ALA A 5 15.94 -14.70 -16.04
CA ALA A 5 14.60 -14.17 -15.86
C ALA A 5 13.57 -15.26 -15.47
N LEU A 6 13.84 -16.52 -15.84
CA LEU A 6 12.96 -17.66 -15.58
C LEU A 6 13.30 -18.40 -14.29
N LEU A 7 14.43 -18.11 -13.63
CA LEU A 7 14.82 -18.75 -12.37
C LEU A 7 13.73 -18.71 -11.28
N PRO A 8 13.06 -17.57 -11.03
CA PRO A 8 12.01 -17.53 -10.00
C PRO A 8 10.80 -18.40 -10.33
N TYR A 9 10.53 -18.62 -11.62
CA TYR A 9 9.47 -19.50 -12.09
C TYR A 9 9.88 -20.96 -12.01
N PHE A 10 11.16 -21.27 -12.28
CA PHE A 10 11.70 -22.62 -12.19
C PHE A 10 11.61 -23.21 -10.77
N GLN A 11 11.70 -22.36 -9.74
CA GLN A 11 11.53 -22.77 -8.34
C GLN A 11 10.14 -23.34 -8.03
N VAL A 12 9.11 -22.88 -8.74
CA VAL A 12 7.71 -23.33 -8.53
C VAL A 12 7.21 -24.26 -9.64
N ARG A 13 8.10 -24.76 -10.50
CA ARG A 13 7.74 -25.55 -11.70
C ARG A 13 6.91 -26.80 -11.39
N THR A 14 7.13 -27.43 -10.23
CA THR A 14 6.40 -28.63 -9.80
C THR A 14 4.95 -28.32 -9.39
N GLU A 15 4.65 -27.06 -9.11
CA GLU A 15 3.31 -26.57 -8.79
C GLU A 15 2.61 -25.96 -10.01
N SER A 16 3.20 -26.06 -11.20
CA SER A 16 2.71 -25.42 -12.42
C SER A 16 2.09 -26.40 -13.41
N SER A 17 1.03 -25.98 -14.09
CA SER A 17 0.38 -26.71 -15.18
C SER A 17 -0.03 -25.76 -16.30
N VAL A 18 -0.32 -26.29 -17.49
CA VAL A 18 -0.82 -25.51 -18.63
C VAL A 18 -2.27 -25.88 -18.89
N HIS A 19 -3.13 -24.88 -19.01
CA HIS A 19 -4.54 -25.03 -19.35
C HIS A 19 -4.96 -23.88 -20.26
N ASP A 20 -5.57 -24.18 -21.41
CA ASP A 20 -6.03 -23.19 -22.40
C ASP A 20 -4.98 -22.12 -22.76
N GLY A 21 -3.73 -22.55 -22.96
CA GLY A 21 -2.61 -21.66 -23.29
C GLY A 21 -2.11 -20.80 -22.12
N CYS A 22 -2.69 -20.94 -20.93
CA CYS A 22 -2.29 -20.24 -19.71
C CYS A 22 -1.46 -21.15 -18.80
N VAL A 23 -0.47 -20.58 -18.12
CA VAL A 23 0.27 -21.29 -17.07
C VAL A 23 -0.42 -21.04 -15.73
N LEU A 24 -0.83 -22.10 -15.04
CA LEU A 24 -1.47 -22.06 -13.74
C LEU A 24 -0.50 -22.52 -12.65
N ARG A 25 -0.61 -21.94 -11.46
CA ARG A 25 0.07 -22.38 -10.22
C ARG A 25 -0.98 -22.88 -9.24
N SER A 26 -0.69 -23.99 -8.54
CA SER A 26 -1.61 -24.51 -7.51
C SER A 26 -1.95 -23.48 -6.40
N PRO A 27 -3.22 -23.37 -5.94
CA PRO A 27 -4.42 -24.01 -6.47
C PRO A 27 -5.17 -23.06 -7.43
N GLN A 28 -4.84 -23.12 -8.74
CA GLN A 28 -5.51 -22.40 -9.84
C GLN A 28 -5.27 -20.89 -9.94
N ARG A 29 -4.03 -20.42 -9.74
CA ARG A 29 -3.65 -19.02 -9.99
C ARG A 29 -2.96 -18.86 -11.33
N ILE A 30 -3.42 -17.93 -12.16
CA ILE A 30 -2.81 -17.64 -13.46
C ILE A 30 -1.47 -16.95 -13.27
N MET A 31 -0.42 -17.47 -13.93
CA MET A 31 0.88 -16.83 -13.99
C MET A 31 0.85 -15.67 -14.99
N VAL A 32 1.11 -14.46 -14.50
CA VAL A 32 0.92 -13.24 -15.29
C VAL A 32 2.23 -12.79 -15.97
N PRO A 33 2.23 -12.59 -17.30
CA PRO A 33 3.32 -11.95 -18.03
C PRO A 33 3.59 -10.52 -17.55
N GLU A 34 4.85 -10.08 -17.60
CA GLU A 34 5.25 -8.78 -17.08
C GLU A 34 4.44 -7.60 -17.62
N ALA A 35 4.15 -7.61 -18.92
CA ALA A 35 3.39 -6.58 -19.61
C ALA A 35 1.98 -6.34 -19.03
N LEU A 36 1.37 -7.35 -18.38
CA LEU A 36 0.00 -7.27 -17.87
C LEU A 36 -0.08 -6.95 -16.38
N ARG A 37 1.04 -7.07 -15.64
CA ARG A 37 1.02 -6.96 -14.17
C ARG A 37 0.53 -5.59 -13.69
N HIS A 38 0.99 -4.50 -14.31
CA HIS A 38 0.56 -3.15 -13.93
C HIS A 38 -0.94 -2.93 -14.15
N ALA A 39 -1.47 -3.38 -15.30
CA ALA A 39 -2.89 -3.29 -15.61
C ALA A 39 -3.74 -4.13 -14.63
N LEU A 40 -3.26 -5.30 -14.21
CA LEU A 40 -3.97 -6.10 -13.21
C LEU A 40 -3.93 -5.48 -11.81
N VAL A 41 -2.84 -4.82 -11.42
CA VAL A 41 -2.76 -4.12 -10.13
C VAL A 41 -3.67 -2.90 -10.10
N SER A 42 -3.87 -2.21 -11.23
CA SER A 42 -4.70 -1.00 -11.29
C SER A 42 -6.18 -1.26 -11.02
N VAL A 43 -6.72 -2.41 -11.44
CA VAL A 43 -8.14 -2.77 -11.28
C VAL A 43 -8.59 -2.80 -9.81
N PRO A 44 -8.02 -3.64 -8.91
CA PRO A 44 -8.40 -3.64 -7.50
C PRO A 44 -8.02 -2.35 -6.77
N HIS A 45 -7.06 -1.59 -7.30
CA HIS A 45 -6.66 -0.30 -6.72
C HIS A 45 -7.51 0.90 -7.18
N GLU A 46 -8.40 0.74 -8.16
CA GLU A 46 -9.20 1.85 -8.71
C GLU A 46 -9.98 2.62 -7.64
N SER A 47 -10.46 1.91 -6.60
CA SER A 47 -11.12 2.49 -5.43
C SER A 47 -10.16 2.89 -4.29
N HIS A 48 -8.87 3.10 -4.61
CA HIS A 48 -7.79 3.42 -3.68
C HIS A 48 -7.68 2.46 -2.48
N GLN A 49 -7.94 1.18 -2.71
CA GLN A 49 -7.79 0.18 -1.67
C GLN A 49 -6.33 0.05 -1.25
N GLY A 50 -6.12 -0.01 0.06
CA GLY A 50 -4.79 -0.18 0.65
C GLY A 50 -4.13 -1.50 0.25
N THR A 51 -2.83 -1.59 0.51
CA THR A 51 -1.95 -2.69 0.11
C THR A 51 -2.49 -4.08 0.46
N VAL A 52 -3.01 -4.26 1.67
CA VAL A 52 -3.50 -5.56 2.14
C VAL A 52 -4.67 -6.06 1.29
N ARG A 53 -5.66 -5.19 1.01
CA ARG A 53 -6.85 -5.58 0.23
C ARG A 53 -6.50 -5.82 -1.23
N THR A 54 -5.67 -4.96 -1.82
CA THR A 54 -5.22 -5.10 -3.21
C THR A 54 -4.46 -6.42 -3.41
N LYS A 55 -3.56 -6.78 -2.49
CA LYS A 55 -2.86 -8.07 -2.50
C LYS A 55 -3.82 -9.24 -2.36
N ALA A 56 -4.80 -9.16 -1.45
CA ALA A 56 -5.77 -10.22 -1.24
C ALA A 56 -6.55 -10.53 -2.53
N ARG A 57 -7.07 -9.48 -3.18
CA ARG A 57 -7.79 -9.61 -4.47
C ARG A 57 -6.94 -10.22 -5.58
N LEU A 58 -5.69 -9.80 -5.72
CA LEU A 58 -4.81 -10.37 -6.74
C LEU A 58 -4.49 -11.84 -6.47
N ARG A 59 -4.29 -12.24 -5.21
CA ARG A 59 -3.97 -13.61 -4.80
C ARG A 59 -5.11 -14.60 -4.99
N GLU A 60 -6.34 -14.13 -5.16
CA GLU A 60 -7.49 -14.99 -5.48
C GLU A 60 -7.30 -15.66 -6.85
N LEU A 61 -6.73 -14.93 -7.83
CA LEU A 61 -6.72 -15.37 -9.24
C LEU A 61 -5.33 -15.43 -9.88
N PHE A 62 -4.36 -14.68 -9.36
CA PHE A 62 -3.09 -14.44 -10.05
C PHE A 62 -1.88 -14.76 -9.19
N TRP A 63 -0.77 -15.03 -9.86
CA TRP A 63 0.53 -15.20 -9.24
C TRP A 63 1.66 -14.71 -10.15
N TRP A 64 2.65 -14.06 -9.58
CA TRP A 64 3.96 -13.85 -10.19
C TRP A 64 5.01 -13.65 -9.10
N PRO A 65 6.30 -13.87 -9.41
CA PRO A 65 7.39 -13.59 -8.48
C PRO A 65 7.38 -12.12 -8.04
N LYS A 66 7.55 -11.87 -6.74
CA LYS A 66 7.60 -10.52 -6.17
C LYS A 66 6.32 -9.67 -6.42
N MET A 67 5.15 -10.31 -6.54
CA MET A 67 3.87 -9.62 -6.64
C MET A 67 3.65 -8.58 -5.55
N ASP A 68 3.96 -8.94 -4.32
CA ASP A 68 3.80 -8.04 -3.17
C ASP A 68 4.60 -6.75 -3.32
N LEU A 69 5.83 -6.85 -3.80
CA LEU A 69 6.72 -5.72 -4.01
C LEU A 69 6.15 -4.78 -5.09
N LEU A 70 5.65 -5.35 -6.19
CA LEU A 70 5.02 -4.56 -7.26
C LEU A 70 3.79 -3.81 -6.75
N VAL A 71 2.92 -4.49 -5.98
CA VAL A 71 1.71 -3.89 -5.41
C VAL A 71 2.06 -2.77 -4.44
N GLU A 72 3.04 -2.98 -3.56
CA GLU A 72 3.52 -1.96 -2.62
C GLU A 72 4.06 -0.73 -3.34
N GLN A 73 4.92 -0.92 -4.34
CA GLN A 73 5.49 0.18 -5.13
C GLN A 73 4.41 0.95 -5.88
N TYR A 74 3.46 0.23 -6.49
CA TYR A 74 2.33 0.84 -7.21
C TYR A 74 1.50 1.74 -6.28
N ILE A 75 1.09 1.22 -5.12
CA ILE A 75 0.26 1.98 -4.16
C ILE A 75 1.05 3.12 -3.53
N LYS A 76 2.34 2.93 -3.23
CA LYS A 76 3.22 4.00 -2.73
C LYS A 76 3.40 5.14 -3.74
N SER A 77 3.31 4.84 -5.03
CA SER A 77 3.36 5.85 -6.10
C SER A 77 2.02 6.54 -6.37
N CYS A 78 0.91 6.06 -5.80
CA CYS A 78 -0.41 6.64 -5.98
C CYS A 78 -0.53 7.99 -5.25
N GLN A 79 -0.78 9.05 -6.02
CA GLN A 79 -0.90 10.41 -5.49
C GLN A 79 -2.05 10.55 -4.49
N VAL A 80 -3.20 9.96 -4.78
CA VAL A 80 -4.40 10.05 -3.91
C VAL A 80 -4.14 9.36 -2.59
N CYS A 81 -3.59 8.14 -2.61
CA CYS A 81 -3.23 7.42 -1.39
C CYS A 81 -2.19 8.20 -0.58
N ARG A 82 -1.18 8.79 -1.23
CA ARG A 82 -0.14 9.56 -0.55
C ARG A 82 -0.70 10.81 0.15
N VAL A 83 -1.64 11.52 -0.48
CA VAL A 83 -2.26 12.73 0.08
C VAL A 83 -3.21 12.40 1.23
N LEU A 84 -3.91 11.27 1.16
CA LEU A 84 -4.90 10.85 2.17
C LEU A 84 -4.31 9.95 3.27
N ASP A 85 -3.03 9.63 3.22
CA ASP A 85 -2.37 8.77 4.19
C ASP A 85 -2.25 9.49 5.55
N LYS A 86 -3.16 9.16 6.47
CA LYS A 86 -3.17 9.69 7.83
C LYS A 86 -1.98 9.20 8.67
N THR A 87 -1.31 8.12 8.28
CA THR A 87 -0.13 7.60 8.98
C THR A 87 1.15 8.31 8.55
N ALA A 88 1.14 8.97 7.37
CA ALA A 88 2.24 9.81 6.90
C ALA A 88 2.25 11.19 7.56
N ALA A 89 1.17 11.58 8.26
CA ALA A 89 1.21 12.76 9.12
C ALA A 89 2.29 12.54 10.18
N ALA A 90 3.33 13.36 10.13
CA ALA A 90 4.37 13.35 11.15
C ALA A 90 3.70 13.33 12.52
N GLN A 91 4.10 12.38 13.37
CA GLN A 91 3.68 12.39 14.77
C GLN A 91 3.91 13.81 15.27
N GLN A 92 2.82 14.47 15.67
CA GLN A 92 2.93 15.82 16.22
C GLN A 92 3.98 15.76 17.32
N ALA A 93 4.94 16.67 17.27
CA ALA A 93 5.94 16.76 18.31
C ALA A 93 5.22 16.80 19.66
N PRO A 94 5.73 16.10 20.69
CA PRO A 94 5.14 16.16 22.03
C PRO A 94 4.92 17.62 22.42
N LEU A 95 3.76 17.92 23.03
CA LEU A 95 3.49 19.25 23.56
C LEU A 95 4.63 19.64 24.51
N GLN A 96 5.27 20.77 24.24
CA GLN A 96 6.28 21.31 25.14
C GLN A 96 5.58 22.07 26.26
N PRO A 97 5.81 21.71 27.54
CA PRO A 97 5.24 22.44 28.65
C PRO A 97 5.79 23.86 28.66
N VAL A 98 4.89 24.84 28.80
CA VAL A 98 5.27 26.24 28.95
C VAL A 98 5.58 26.50 30.43
N HIS A 99 6.61 27.29 30.71
CA HIS A 99 6.92 27.70 32.08
C HIS A 99 5.74 28.41 32.74
N TYR A 100 5.52 28.09 34.00
CA TYR A 100 4.56 28.81 34.84
C TYR A 100 5.06 30.23 35.14
N PRO A 101 4.15 31.21 35.25
CA PRO A 101 4.53 32.52 35.76
C PRO A 101 5.02 32.41 37.21
N ASN A 102 6.04 33.19 37.57
CA ASN A 102 6.61 33.28 38.90
C ASN A 102 5.89 34.31 39.79
N ALA A 103 5.11 35.22 39.18
CA ALA A 103 4.34 36.24 39.88
C ALA A 103 2.95 36.45 39.26
N ALA A 104 2.05 37.06 40.04
CA ALA A 104 0.77 37.53 39.54
C ALA A 104 0.97 38.54 38.40
N TRP A 105 0.07 38.55 37.41
CA TRP A 105 0.08 39.45 36.25
C TRP A 105 1.24 39.27 35.26
N GLU A 106 2.10 38.26 35.42
CA GLU A 106 3.21 37.99 34.49
C GLU A 106 2.75 37.34 33.16
N LYS A 107 1.64 36.61 33.19
CA LYS A 107 1.07 35.96 32.00
C LYS A 107 -0.46 36.00 32.04
N ILE A 108 -1.08 36.50 30.97
CA ILE A 108 -2.53 36.62 30.83
C ILE A 108 -2.96 35.82 29.60
N GLY A 109 -3.84 34.83 29.79
CA GLY A 109 -4.54 34.15 28.69
C GLY A 109 -5.90 34.80 28.49
N ILE A 110 -6.17 35.25 27.26
CA ILE A 110 -7.46 35.85 26.87
C ILE A 110 -8.02 34.99 25.74
N ASP A 111 -9.27 34.58 25.89
CA ASP A 111 -10.01 33.89 24.83
C ASP A 111 -11.35 34.59 24.61
N ILE A 112 -11.88 34.49 23.41
CA ILE A 112 -13.15 35.10 23.03
C ILE A 112 -14.16 33.97 22.89
N VAL A 113 -15.27 34.06 23.62
CA VAL A 113 -16.35 33.09 23.51
C VAL A 113 -17.52 33.70 22.73
N GLY A 114 -18.10 32.93 21.82
CA GLY A 114 -19.23 33.36 20.98
C GLY A 114 -19.47 32.43 19.78
N PRO A 115 -20.51 32.70 18.97
CA PRO A 115 -21.46 33.81 19.10
C PRO A 115 -22.52 33.55 20.19
N PHE A 116 -22.98 34.63 20.83
CA PHE A 116 -24.12 34.58 21.74
C PHE A 116 -25.39 34.96 20.97
N SER A 117 -26.42 34.11 21.07
CA SER A 117 -27.76 34.36 20.53
C SER A 117 -28.63 35.14 21.51
#